data_AF-A0A7W0WFM4-F1
#
_entry.id   AF-A0A7W0WFM4-F1
#
_cell.length_a   1.000
_cell.length_b   1.000
_cell.length_c   1.000
_cell.angle_alpha   90.00
_cell.angle_beta   90.00
_cell.angle_gamma   90.00
#
_symmetry.space_group_name_H-M   'P 1'
#
loop_
_entity.id
_entity.type
_entity.pdbx_description
1 polymer ?
#
loop_
_entity_poly.entity_id
_entity_poly.type
_entity_poly.pdbx_seq_one_letter_code
_entity_poly.pdbx_strand_id
1 'polypeptide(L)'
;AQAAEAQNRALATLHDDVTVEAGVASGRNWEDALDSLPWEEGEVLVVGSSRLGPVARVFLGSNSTKIVRSSPVPVVVIPRGADVHLAEDAPTSLSPDPAL
;
A
#
# COMPACT_ATOMS: atom_id res chain seq x y z
N ALA A 1 5.14 12.63 -15.73
CA ALA A 1 4.33 13.81 -15.32
C ALA A 1 3.18 13.40 -14.39
N GLN A 2 2.20 12.60 -14.86
CA GLN A 2 1.02 12.24 -14.07
C GLN A 2 1.30 11.58 -12.71
N ALA A 3 2.27 10.65 -12.63
CA ALA A 3 2.60 9.95 -11.39
C ALA A 3 3.14 10.91 -10.31
N ALA A 4 4.12 11.74 -10.67
CA ALA A 4 4.68 12.74 -9.76
C ALA A 4 3.64 13.78 -9.30
N GLU A 5 2.73 14.20 -10.19
CA GLU A 5 1.64 15.10 -9.82
C GLU A 5 0.65 14.43 -8.84
N ALA A 6 0.31 13.16 -9.08
CA ALA A 6 -0.55 12.40 -8.18
C ALA A 6 0.10 12.21 -6.80
N GLN A 7 1.41 11.92 -6.76
CA GLN A 7 2.20 11.84 -5.53
C GLN A 7 2.17 13.17 -4.77
N ASN A 8 2.49 14.29 -5.42
CA ASN A 8 2.52 15.60 -4.77
C ASN A 8 1.16 15.99 -4.18
N ARG A 9 0.05 15.66 -4.88
CA ARG A 9 -1.30 15.87 -4.33
C ARG A 9 -1.58 15.01 -3.10
N ALA A 10 -1.08 13.78 -3.05
CA ALA A 10 -1.26 12.91 -1.89
C ALA A 10 -0.44 13.41 -0.70
N LEU A 11 0.84 13.76 -0.91
CA LEU A 11 1.71 14.30 0.13
C LEU A 11 1.14 15.57 0.76
N ALA A 12 0.51 16.44 -0.03
CA ALA A 12 -0.14 17.66 0.47
C ALA A 12 -1.35 17.42 1.41
N THR A 13 -1.81 16.17 1.56
CA THR A 13 -2.92 15.81 2.47
C THR A 13 -2.46 15.16 3.78
N LEU A 14 -1.17 14.88 3.92
CA LEU A 14 -0.61 14.23 5.09
C LEU A 14 -0.35 15.25 6.20
N HIS A 15 -0.46 14.82 7.45
CA HIS A 15 -0.10 15.63 8.61
C HIS A 15 1.42 15.68 8.78
N ASP A 16 1.93 16.79 9.32
CA ASP A 16 3.37 17.07 9.46
C ASP A 16 4.08 16.16 10.48
N ASP A 17 3.32 15.41 11.30
CA ASP A 17 3.83 14.48 12.31
C ASP A 17 4.19 13.10 11.76
N VAL A 18 3.87 12.81 10.48
CA VAL A 18 4.20 11.56 9.82
C VAL A 18 5.46 11.71 8.97
N THR A 19 6.47 10.88 9.23
CA THR A 19 7.65 10.79 8.35
C THR A 19 7.29 10.00 7.09
N VAL A 20 7.52 10.59 5.92
CA VAL A 20 7.12 10.03 4.64
C VAL A 20 8.29 10.07 3.66
N GLU A 21 8.64 8.91 3.12
CA GLU A 21 9.46 8.81 1.92
C GLU A 21 8.55 8.65 0.70
N ALA A 22 8.87 9.35 -0.39
CA ALA A 22 8.05 9.35 -1.59
C ALA A 22 8.89 9.15 -2.84
N GLY A 23 8.49 8.19 -3.67
CA GLY A 23 9.16 7.86 -4.91
C GLY A 23 8.19 7.44 -6.01
N VAL A 24 8.64 7.56 -7.25
CA VAL A 24 7.94 7.05 -8.43
C VAL A 24 8.74 5.89 -9.02
N ALA A 25 8.15 4.70 -9.04
CA ALA A 25 8.73 3.55 -9.71
C ALA A 25 8.16 3.35 -11.11
N SER A 26 8.96 2.75 -11.99
CA SER A 26 8.57 2.44 -13.37
C SER A 26 9.38 1.24 -13.88
N GLY A 27 8.74 0.40 -14.69
CA GLY A 27 9.33 -0.80 -15.27
C GLY A 27 8.66 -1.17 -16.59
N ARG A 28 9.09 -2.26 -17.22
CA ARG A 28 8.51 -2.73 -18.50
C ARG A 28 7.11 -3.33 -18.30
N ASN A 29 6.83 -3.78 -17.09
CA ASN A 29 5.54 -4.26 -16.59
C ASN A 29 5.39 -3.84 -15.11
N TRP A 30 4.33 -4.31 -14.45
CA TRP A 30 4.09 -4.00 -13.03
C TRP A 30 5.00 -4.76 -12.07
N GLU A 31 5.37 -6.01 -12.39
CA GLU A 31 6.34 -6.77 -11.59
C GLU A 31 7.67 -6.02 -11.52
N ASP A 32 8.28 -5.70 -12.68
CA ASP A 32 9.54 -4.97 -12.78
C ASP A 32 9.49 -3.62 -12.05
N ALA A 33 8.34 -2.93 -12.11
CA ALA A 33 8.18 -1.64 -11.44
C ALA A 33 8.14 -1.81 -9.92
N LEU A 34 7.42 -2.80 -9.41
CA LEU A 34 7.31 -3.06 -7.97
C LEU A 34 8.62 -3.63 -7.41
N ASP A 35 9.30 -4.51 -8.15
CA ASP A 35 10.60 -5.05 -7.77
C ASP A 35 11.72 -3.99 -7.76
N SER A 36 11.55 -2.87 -8.45
CA SER A 36 12.52 -1.76 -8.43
C SER A 36 12.46 -0.92 -7.14
N LEU A 37 11.43 -1.10 -6.33
CA LEU A 37 11.32 -0.45 -5.03
C LEU A 37 12.21 -1.15 -3.99
N PRO A 38 12.85 -0.41 -3.07
CA PRO A 38 13.73 -0.96 -2.06
C PRO A 38 12.93 -1.57 -0.90
N TRP A 39 12.22 -2.67 -1.16
CA TRP A 39 11.45 -3.36 -0.13
C TRP A 39 12.35 -3.93 0.96
N GLU A 40 11.97 -3.72 2.21
CA GLU A 40 12.59 -4.33 3.37
C GLU A 40 11.82 -5.58 3.84
N GLU A 41 12.49 -6.44 4.61
CA GLU A 41 11.86 -7.65 5.14
C GLU A 41 10.71 -7.30 6.10
N GLY A 42 9.54 -7.88 5.85
CA GLY A 42 8.34 -7.66 6.67
C GLY A 42 7.48 -6.47 6.25
N GLU A 43 7.80 -5.79 5.15
CA GLU A 43 6.97 -4.70 4.62
C GLU A 43 5.68 -5.20 3.96
N VAL A 44 4.71 -4.29 3.82
CA VAL A 44 3.41 -4.56 3.22
C VAL A 44 3.02 -3.48 2.22
N LEU A 45 2.37 -3.89 1.14
CA LEU A 45 1.79 -2.96 0.16
C LEU A 45 0.36 -2.62 0.57
N VAL A 46 0.11 -1.33 0.83
CA VAL A 46 -1.24 -0.84 1.12
C VAL A 46 -1.87 -0.24 -0.12
N VAL A 47 -3.07 -0.71 -0.47
CA VAL A 47 -3.85 -0.20 -1.61
C VAL A 47 -5.20 0.33 -1.13
N GLY A 48 -5.46 1.61 -1.34
CA GLY A 48 -6.79 2.20 -1.10
C GLY A 48 -7.78 1.91 -2.23
N SER A 49 -9.06 1.72 -1.91
CA SER A 49 -10.10 1.49 -2.93
C SER A 49 -10.55 2.79 -3.64
N SER A 50 -10.81 2.68 -4.96
CA SER A 50 -11.15 3.82 -5.83
C SER A 50 -12.56 4.42 -5.58
N ARG A 51 -12.85 5.61 -6.17
CA ARG A 51 -14.09 6.42 -5.98
C ARG A 51 -15.38 5.80 -6.54
N LEU A 52 -15.30 4.72 -7.31
CA LEU A 52 -16.44 4.12 -8.01
C LEU A 52 -16.89 2.85 -7.28
N GLY A 53 -17.85 2.96 -6.35
CA GLY A 53 -18.49 1.78 -5.77
C GLY A 53 -19.30 2.08 -4.50
N PRO A 54 -20.39 1.34 -4.24
CA PRO A 54 -21.15 1.46 -3.00
C PRO A 54 -20.27 1.20 -1.77
N VAL A 55 -20.61 1.87 -0.67
CA VAL A 55 -20.04 1.65 0.68
C VAL A 55 -19.98 0.14 0.98
N ALA A 56 -18.85 -0.33 1.52
CA ALA A 56 -18.56 -1.71 1.92
C ALA A 56 -18.18 -2.75 0.85
N ARG A 57 -17.84 -2.35 -0.39
CA ARG A 57 -17.16 -3.26 -1.36
C ARG A 57 -15.83 -2.70 -1.83
N VAL A 58 -14.78 -3.53 -1.77
CA VAL A 58 -13.48 -3.20 -2.33
C VAL A 58 -13.56 -3.25 -3.86
N PHE A 59 -13.52 -2.09 -4.50
CA PHE A 59 -13.37 -1.98 -5.95
C PHE A 59 -11.93 -1.58 -6.30
N LEU A 60 -11.14 -2.57 -6.69
CA LEU A 60 -9.85 -2.37 -7.33
C LEU A 60 -10.09 -2.08 -8.80
N GLY A 61 -9.69 -0.89 -9.25
CA GLY A 61 -9.67 -0.57 -10.68
C GLY A 61 -8.67 -1.47 -11.42
N SER A 62 -8.72 -1.51 -12.75
CA SER A 62 -7.85 -2.37 -13.57
C SER A 62 -6.36 -2.24 -13.26
N ASN A 63 -5.87 -1.03 -12.93
CA ASN A 63 -4.49 -0.81 -12.52
C ASN A 63 -4.22 -1.35 -11.11
N SER A 64 -5.08 -1.06 -10.14
CA SER A 64 -4.93 -1.57 -8.77
C SER A 64 -4.94 -3.10 -8.73
N THR A 65 -5.81 -3.76 -9.50
CA THR A 65 -5.82 -5.23 -9.61
C THR A 65 -4.51 -5.79 -10.16
N LYS A 66 -3.91 -5.11 -11.16
CA LYS A 66 -2.60 -5.53 -11.70
C LYS A 66 -1.50 -5.34 -10.65
N ILE A 67 -1.47 -4.20 -9.96
CA ILE A 67 -0.51 -3.90 -8.90
C ILE A 67 -0.58 -4.95 -7.78
N VAL A 68 -1.79 -5.25 -7.27
CA VAL A 68 -1.96 -6.27 -6.21
C VAL A 68 -1.45 -7.63 -6.66
N ARG A 69 -1.70 -8.02 -7.91
CA ARG A 69 -1.27 -9.31 -8.45
C ARG A 69 0.24 -9.40 -8.65
N SER A 70 0.90 -8.29 -8.93
CA SER A 70 2.34 -8.21 -9.19
C SER A 70 3.14 -7.87 -7.92
N SER A 71 2.51 -7.81 -6.75
CA SER A 71 3.19 -7.41 -5.51
C SER A 71 4.17 -8.47 -5.02
N PRO A 72 5.43 -8.09 -4.69
CA PRO A 72 6.40 -9.00 -4.09
C PRO A 72 6.22 -9.16 -2.57
N VAL A 73 5.36 -8.35 -1.96
CA VAL A 73 5.09 -8.31 -0.50
C VAL A 73 3.61 -8.58 -0.20
N PRO A 74 3.24 -8.90 1.05
CA PRO A 74 1.83 -9.01 1.43
C PRO A 74 1.05 -7.73 1.14
N VAL A 75 -0.18 -7.87 0.65
CA VAL A 75 -1.02 -6.73 0.25
C VAL A 75 -2.19 -6.55 1.22
N VAL A 76 -2.36 -5.33 1.72
CA VAL A 76 -3.52 -4.90 2.49
C VAL A 76 -4.37 -3.96 1.64
N VAL A 77 -5.66 -4.28 1.49
CA VAL A 77 -6.60 -3.43 0.74
C VAL A 77 -7.55 -2.74 1.70
N ILE A 78 -7.51 -1.42 1.72
CA ILE A 78 -8.33 -0.60 2.63
C ILE A 78 -9.57 -0.10 1.88
N PRO A 79 -10.79 -0.52 2.29
CA PRO A 79 -12.02 -0.01 1.71
C PRO A 79 -12.28 1.44 2.13
N ARG A 80 -13.06 2.13 1.30
CA ARG A 80 -13.55 3.49 1.59
C ARG A 80 -14.31 3.56 2.90
N GLY A 81 -13.98 4.57 3.72
CA GLY A 81 -14.68 4.82 4.99
C GLY A 81 -14.41 3.74 6.04
N ALA A 82 -13.36 2.93 5.87
CA ALA A 82 -12.87 2.09 6.94
C ALA A 82 -12.55 2.98 8.14
N ASP A 83 -13.21 2.70 9.26
CA ASP A 83 -12.84 3.24 10.55
C ASP A 83 -11.66 2.40 11.04
N VAL A 84 -10.44 2.89 10.80
CA VAL A 84 -9.21 2.19 11.18
C VAL A 84 -8.93 2.53 12.63
N HIS A 85 -9.39 1.65 13.52
CA HIS A 85 -8.98 1.66 14.91
C HIS A 85 -7.60 1.00 14.95
N LEU A 86 -6.54 1.81 14.95
CA LEU A 86 -5.22 1.31 15.29
C LEU A 86 -5.30 0.88 16.75
N ALA A 87 -5.18 -0.43 17.01
CA ALA A 87 -5.07 -0.92 18.37
C ALA A 87 -3.79 -0.32 18.96
N GLU A 88 -3.94 0.68 19.82
CA GLU A 88 -2.83 1.19 20.61
C GLU A 88 -2.42 0.07 21.59
N ASP A 89 -1.16 -0.34 21.51
CA ASP A 89 -0.48 -1.38 22.31
C ASP A 89 -0.77 -2.87 22.04
N ALA A 90 -0.04 -3.46 21.09
CA ALA A 90 0.37 -4.85 21.19
C ALA A 90 1.90 -4.99 21.02
N PRO A 91 2.69 -5.04 22.11
CA PRO A 91 4.05 -5.53 22.01
C PRO A 91 3.96 -7.06 21.94
N THR A 92 4.05 -7.66 20.76
CA THR A 92 4.25 -9.11 20.70
C THR A 92 5.16 -9.46 19.55
N SER A 93 6.42 -9.69 19.92
CA SER A 93 7.37 -10.52 19.19
C SER A 93 6.64 -11.71 18.57
N LEU A 94 6.54 -11.73 17.24
CA LEU A 94 6.37 -12.97 16.50
C LEU A 94 7.75 -13.63 16.48
N SER A 95 8.08 -14.36 17.54
CA SER A 95 9.16 -15.35 17.45
C SER A 95 8.70 -16.44 16.48
N PRO A 96 9.49 -16.84 15.48
CA PRO A 96 9.15 -17.96 14.61
C PRO A 96 9.08 -19.23 15.46
N ASP A 97 8.04 -20.05 15.23
CA ASP A 97 7.93 -21.39 15.81
C ASP A 97 9.10 -22.25 15.30
N PRO A 98 10.03 -22.70 16.16
CA PRO A 98 11.14 -23.52 15.73
C PRO A 98 10.71 -24.99 15.65
N ALA A 99 9.75 -25.31 14.77
CA ALA A 99 9.43 -26.68 14.38
C ALA A 99 8.51 -26.76 13.15
N LEU A 100 9.10 -26.64 11.96
CA LEU A 100 8.69 -27.38 10.76
C LEU A 100 9.93 -27.75 9.94
#